data_AF-A0A5D3B4X7-F1
#
_entry.id   AF-A0A5D3B4X7-F1
#
_cell.length_a   1.000
_cell.length_b   1.000
_cell.length_c   1.000
_cell.angle_alpha   90.00
_cell.angle_beta   90.00
_cell.angle_gamma   90.00
#
_symmetry.space_group_name_H-M   'P 1'
#
loop_
_entity.id
_entity.type
_entity.pdbx_description
1 polymer ?
#
loop_
_entity_poly.entity_id
_entity_poly.type
_entity_poly.pdbx_seq_one_letter_code
_entity_poly.pdbx_strand_id
1 'polypeptide(L)'
;MSHGHTSARHSSEIESGDEIDTETKIAILASLVDPSSFSTDQYLEALASSQGNVVSAAEQLLLPRSTTVLGKRKANPTLKGWLGQATGATVNKGKPNEAVDSTAASKPFKTQASSPKHAKSNDTSTNAFSLLKQASSSTSTSVQPRNQPQGPIFLSSQASIDAQSLPLSVFAQPLPPSLASALYLLMMEESKKWDNNRFYIAGKAAKSPHTTSFYARREGGYGNGRYFYAGMEQGPAKNYFPVLEEAASLVEDIVNEHLQQRQRYPLEWAGRWRANVCGANRYDGAKSSVGWHADQLTYLGPYTTIASLSLGTTRSFRLRETPVSDRAFAVNDKPPRTFELTLSHNSLCLMDAGCQERFKHTVPTQKAIDLYRARFDINQNPIAEHKQAASTSRINITFRFYREA
;
A
#
# COMPACT_ATOMS: atom_id res chain seq x y z
N MET A 1 59.26 -34.78 -56.13
CA MET A 1 59.60 -35.15 -54.73
C MET A 1 58.63 -34.37 -53.86
N SER A 2 57.44 -34.91 -53.56
CA SER A 2 57.13 -35.91 -52.53
C SER A 2 57.29 -35.37 -51.10
N HIS A 3 56.23 -35.62 -50.30
CA HIS A 3 56.03 -35.38 -48.86
C HIS A 3 55.50 -33.98 -48.51
N GLY A 4 54.28 -33.75 -48.02
CA GLY A 4 53.29 -34.62 -47.38
C GLY A 4 53.50 -34.68 -45.87
N HIS A 5 52.82 -33.82 -45.09
CA HIS A 5 52.62 -33.91 -43.63
C HIS A 5 51.40 -33.03 -43.25
N THR A 6 50.22 -33.66 -43.09
CA THR A 6 49.57 -34.03 -41.80
C THR A 6 49.04 -32.85 -40.99
N SER A 7 47.73 -32.64 -41.16
CA SER A 7 46.87 -31.93 -40.22
C SER A 7 46.81 -32.71 -38.91
N ALA A 8 47.34 -32.13 -37.83
CA ALA A 8 47.15 -32.60 -36.47
C ALA A 8 46.18 -31.63 -35.76
N ARG A 9 44.97 -32.14 -35.50
CA ARG A 9 44.01 -31.56 -34.56
C ARG A 9 44.69 -31.47 -33.19
N HIS A 10 44.75 -30.27 -32.62
CA HIS A 10 44.97 -30.12 -31.19
C HIS A 10 43.60 -29.96 -30.53
N SER A 11 43.09 -31.08 -30.01
CA SER A 11 41.95 -31.12 -29.11
C SER A 11 42.39 -30.54 -27.77
N SER A 12 41.89 -29.37 -27.40
CA SER A 12 41.95 -28.90 -26.02
C SER A 12 40.76 -29.47 -25.27
N GLU A 13 40.99 -30.62 -24.63
CA GLU A 13 40.12 -31.18 -23.60
C GLU A 13 40.00 -30.16 -22.45
N ILE A 14 38.78 -29.69 -22.20
CA ILE A 14 38.41 -29.02 -20.94
C ILE A 14 37.70 -30.10 -20.13
N GLU A 15 38.45 -30.79 -19.27
CA GLU A 15 37.91 -31.62 -18.19
C GLU A 15 38.30 -31.01 -16.83
N SER A 16 37.29 -30.47 -16.14
CA SER A 16 36.98 -30.68 -14.72
C SER A 16 36.11 -29.49 -14.27
N GLY A 17 34.80 -29.72 -14.24
CA GLY A 17 33.86 -28.77 -13.66
C GLY A 17 33.97 -28.83 -12.15
N ASP A 18 34.20 -27.68 -11.51
CA ASP A 18 34.06 -27.55 -10.07
C ASP A 18 32.62 -27.91 -9.68
N GLU A 19 32.49 -29.04 -9.00
CA GLU A 19 31.21 -29.51 -8.47
C GLU A 19 30.78 -28.53 -7.37
N ILE A 20 29.85 -27.63 -7.70
CA ILE A 20 29.30 -26.65 -6.76
C ILE A 20 28.84 -27.38 -5.50
N ASP A 21 29.32 -26.94 -4.34
CA ASP A 21 29.02 -27.58 -3.07
C ASP A 21 27.52 -27.50 -2.72
N THR A 22 27.08 -28.42 -1.87
CA THR A 22 25.66 -28.57 -1.52
C THR A 22 25.09 -27.33 -0.83
N GLU A 23 25.90 -26.60 -0.05
CA GLU A 23 25.48 -25.41 0.69
C GLU A 23 25.23 -24.24 -0.27
N THR A 24 26.12 -24.08 -1.26
CA THR A 24 25.94 -23.14 -2.37
C THR A 24 24.73 -23.50 -3.24
N LYS A 25 24.50 -24.79 -3.51
CA LYS A 25 23.28 -25.25 -4.23
C LYS A 25 22.00 -24.94 -3.45
N ILE A 26 21.99 -25.09 -2.13
CA ILE A 26 20.86 -24.73 -1.26
C ILE A 26 20.63 -23.21 -1.26
N ALA A 27 21.68 -22.41 -1.19
CA ALA A 27 21.58 -20.95 -1.22
C ALA A 27 20.99 -20.44 -2.55
N ILE A 28 21.46 -20.99 -3.68
CA ILE A 28 20.91 -20.68 -5.00
C ILE A 28 19.45 -21.14 -5.09
N LEU A 29 19.14 -22.35 -4.61
CA LEU A 29 17.79 -22.89 -4.60
C LEU A 29 16.82 -22.02 -3.79
N ALA A 30 17.23 -21.63 -2.58
CA ALA A 30 16.45 -20.76 -1.71
C ALA A 30 16.16 -19.40 -2.36
N SER A 31 17.12 -18.84 -3.10
CA SER A 31 16.93 -17.58 -3.84
C SER A 31 15.92 -17.70 -4.99
N LEU A 32 15.84 -18.88 -5.64
CA LEU A 32 14.95 -19.10 -6.78
C LEU A 32 13.49 -19.32 -6.38
N VAL A 33 13.23 -19.70 -5.13
CA VAL A 33 11.88 -19.97 -4.63
C VAL A 33 11.31 -18.86 -3.74
N ASP A 34 12.05 -17.77 -3.51
CA ASP A 34 11.61 -16.57 -2.78
C ASP A 34 10.32 -15.97 -3.42
N PRO A 35 9.24 -15.68 -2.67
CA PRO A 35 9.11 -15.57 -1.20
C PRO A 35 8.73 -16.85 -0.44
N SER A 36 8.74 -18.01 -1.09
CA SER A 36 8.40 -19.28 -0.44
C SER A 36 9.61 -19.82 0.32
N SER A 37 9.52 -19.90 1.65
CA SER A 37 10.57 -20.52 2.48
C SER A 37 10.24 -21.99 2.75
N PHE A 38 11.20 -22.86 2.48
CA PHE A 38 11.16 -24.30 2.77
C PHE A 38 12.21 -24.64 3.82
N SER A 39 12.07 -25.76 4.53
CA SER A 39 13.12 -26.20 5.47
C SER A 39 14.36 -26.72 4.73
N THR A 40 15.52 -26.72 5.38
CA THR A 40 16.76 -27.26 4.83
C THR A 40 16.59 -28.71 4.34
N ASP A 41 15.83 -29.52 5.07
CA ASP A 41 15.53 -30.91 4.68
C ASP A 41 14.71 -31.00 3.38
N GLN A 42 13.80 -30.05 3.15
CA GLN A 42 13.01 -29.98 1.91
C GLN A 42 13.87 -29.55 0.71
N TYR A 43 14.82 -28.63 0.91
CA TYR A 43 15.79 -28.27 -0.12
C TYR A 43 16.71 -29.44 -0.46
N LEU A 44 17.19 -30.17 0.55
CA LEU A 44 18.01 -31.37 0.36
C LEU A 44 17.24 -32.48 -0.36
N GLU A 45 15.99 -32.73 0.02
CA GLU A 45 15.13 -33.73 -0.64
C GLU A 45 14.88 -33.38 -2.12
N ALA A 46 14.60 -32.11 -2.42
CA ALA A 46 14.39 -31.64 -3.79
C ALA A 46 15.68 -31.71 -4.63
N LEU A 47 16.82 -31.33 -4.07
CA LEU A 47 18.12 -31.44 -4.74
C LEU A 47 18.50 -32.90 -4.98
N ALA A 48 18.27 -33.80 -4.02
CA ALA A 48 18.50 -35.22 -4.18
C ALA A 48 17.61 -35.82 -5.28
N SER A 49 16.33 -35.43 -5.32
CA SER A 49 15.35 -35.88 -6.32
C SER A 49 15.64 -35.33 -7.73
N SER A 50 16.34 -34.20 -7.83
CA SER A 50 16.73 -33.56 -9.08
C SER A 50 18.20 -33.75 -9.44
N GLN A 51 18.90 -34.72 -8.82
CA GLN A 51 20.32 -35.02 -9.10
C GLN A 51 21.24 -33.78 -9.01
N GLY A 52 20.98 -32.89 -8.06
CA GLY A 52 21.74 -31.66 -7.84
C GLY A 52 21.43 -30.52 -8.82
N ASN A 53 20.46 -30.69 -9.73
CA ASN A 53 20.00 -29.61 -10.61
C ASN A 53 19.08 -28.65 -9.85
N VAL A 54 19.58 -27.44 -9.61
CA VAL A 54 18.92 -26.41 -8.79
C VAL A 54 17.61 -25.90 -9.40
N VAL A 55 17.54 -25.76 -10.73
CA VAL A 55 16.33 -25.26 -11.41
C VAL A 55 15.21 -26.29 -11.34
N SER A 56 15.52 -27.56 -11.58
CA SER A 56 14.54 -28.64 -11.46
C SER A 56 14.05 -28.82 -10.01
N ALA A 57 14.94 -28.66 -9.04
CA ALA A 57 14.57 -28.69 -7.61
C ALA A 57 13.63 -27.53 -7.25
N ALA A 58 13.85 -26.33 -7.81
CA ALA A 58 12.98 -25.17 -7.59
C ALA A 58 11.58 -25.39 -8.17
N GLU A 59 11.49 -25.95 -9.38
CA GLU A 59 10.21 -26.30 -10.01
C GLU A 59 9.43 -27.34 -9.19
N GLN A 60 10.11 -28.35 -8.66
CA GLN A 60 9.48 -29.36 -7.79
C GLN A 60 8.94 -28.78 -6.48
N LEU A 61 9.62 -27.79 -5.90
CA LEU A 61 9.19 -27.13 -4.67
C LEU A 61 8.01 -26.19 -4.88
N LEU A 62 7.91 -25.55 -6.05
CA LEU A 62 6.88 -24.56 -6.36
C LEU A 62 5.58 -25.19 -6.91
N LEU A 63 5.62 -26.44 -7.37
CA LEU A 63 4.44 -27.16 -7.86
C LEU A 63 3.69 -27.87 -6.72
N PRO A 64 2.33 -27.85 -6.68
CA PRO A 64 1.57 -28.52 -5.63
C PRO A 64 1.80 -30.05 -5.66
N ARG A 65 2.42 -30.62 -4.62
CA ARG A 65 2.51 -32.09 -4.45
C ARG A 65 1.11 -32.67 -4.21
N SER A 66 0.58 -33.44 -5.18
CA SER A 66 -0.57 -34.32 -4.95
C SER A 66 -0.10 -35.56 -4.20
N THR A 67 -0.12 -35.53 -2.87
CA THR A 67 0.10 -36.74 -2.07
C THR A 67 -1.15 -37.61 -2.10
N THR A 68 -1.18 -38.61 -2.98
CA THR A 68 -2.09 -39.75 -2.82
C THR A 68 -1.34 -41.06 -3.05
N VAL A 69 -1.36 -41.86 -1.99
CA VAL A 69 -0.98 -43.27 -1.91
C VAL A 69 -1.62 -44.08 -3.06
N LEU A 70 -0.82 -45.02 -3.57
CA LEU A 70 -1.13 -46.12 -4.48
C LEU A 70 -2.63 -46.45 -4.62
N GLY A 71 -3.20 -46.09 -5.77
CA GLY A 71 -4.52 -46.54 -6.22
C GLY A 71 -4.61 -46.47 -7.74
N LYS A 72 -4.55 -47.63 -8.42
CA LYS A 72 -4.77 -47.75 -9.86
C LYS A 72 -6.11 -47.14 -10.25
N ARG A 73 -6.15 -46.14 -11.15
CA ARG A 73 -7.23 -45.95 -12.13
C ARG A 73 -6.89 -44.95 -13.25
N LYS A 74 -6.98 -45.50 -14.48
CA LYS A 74 -7.38 -44.96 -15.79
C LYS A 74 -6.93 -43.56 -16.21
N ALA A 75 -6.16 -43.55 -17.31
CA ALA A 75 -5.78 -42.41 -18.12
C ALA A 75 -6.96 -41.50 -18.48
N ASN A 76 -6.76 -40.19 -18.36
CA ASN A 76 -7.61 -39.17 -18.94
C ASN A 76 -6.80 -38.31 -19.93
N PRO A 77 -7.46 -37.68 -20.91
CA PRO A 77 -6.85 -37.31 -22.18
C PRO A 77 -5.97 -36.07 -22.06
N THR A 78 -4.96 -36.07 -22.91
CA THR A 78 -3.95 -35.01 -23.06
C THR A 78 -4.54 -33.70 -23.58
N LEU A 79 -3.82 -32.62 -23.25
CA LEU A 79 -3.98 -31.20 -23.59
C LEU A 79 -4.13 -30.83 -25.09
N LYS A 80 -4.36 -31.81 -25.98
CA LYS A 80 -4.65 -31.57 -27.41
C LYS A 80 -6.13 -31.28 -27.70
N GLY A 81 -7.04 -31.51 -26.75
CA GLY A 81 -8.48 -31.24 -26.92
C GLY A 81 -8.89 -29.79 -26.68
N TRP A 82 -8.06 -28.98 -26.02
CA TRP A 82 -8.43 -27.60 -25.65
C TRP A 82 -7.91 -26.54 -26.63
N LEU A 83 -6.95 -26.88 -27.49
CA LEU A 83 -6.19 -25.92 -28.32
C LEU A 83 -6.30 -26.17 -29.85
N GLY A 84 -7.48 -26.51 -30.35
CA GLY A 84 -7.73 -26.69 -31.79
C GLY A 84 -8.89 -25.85 -32.32
N GLN A 85 -8.57 -24.67 -32.87
CA GLN A 85 -9.33 -23.98 -33.94
C GLN A 85 -9.31 -24.87 -35.22
N ALA A 86 -10.18 -24.83 -36.23
CA ALA A 86 -11.28 -23.95 -36.65
C ALA A 86 -12.04 -24.63 -37.84
N THR A 87 -13.02 -23.91 -38.42
CA THR A 87 -13.61 -24.01 -39.78
C THR A 87 -14.70 -25.08 -40.01
N GLY A 88 -15.84 -24.80 -40.65
CA GLY A 88 -16.32 -23.59 -41.29
C GLY A 88 -17.73 -23.73 -41.92
N ALA A 89 -18.19 -22.61 -42.50
CA ALA A 89 -19.23 -22.44 -43.54
C ALA A 89 -20.70 -22.79 -43.16
N THR A 90 -21.75 -22.02 -43.48
CA THR A 90 -21.95 -20.99 -44.51
C THR A 90 -23.29 -20.25 -44.30
N VAL A 91 -23.33 -18.92 -44.59
CA VAL A 91 -24.36 -18.20 -45.40
C VAL A 91 -25.75 -17.93 -44.74
N ASN A 92 -26.42 -16.76 -44.81
CA ASN A 92 -26.26 -15.48 -45.51
C ASN A 92 -27.10 -14.37 -44.84
N LYS A 93 -26.69 -13.10 -45.08
CA LYS A 93 -27.43 -11.83 -45.33
C LYS A 93 -28.79 -11.57 -44.63
N GLY A 94 -29.10 -10.38 -44.09
CA GLY A 94 -28.52 -9.05 -44.33
C GLY A 94 -29.00 -7.98 -43.34
N LYS A 95 -28.34 -6.83 -43.46
CA LYS A 95 -28.48 -5.51 -42.82
C LYS A 95 -29.74 -4.75 -43.30
N PRO A 96 -30.02 -3.50 -42.84
CA PRO A 96 -29.89 -2.93 -41.49
C PRO A 96 -31.02 -1.90 -41.15
N ASN A 97 -30.77 -1.14 -40.07
CA ASN A 97 -31.18 0.25 -39.77
C ASN A 97 -32.54 0.48 -39.11
N GLU A 98 -32.49 1.03 -37.89
CA GLU A 98 -32.82 2.42 -37.54
C GLU A 98 -34.30 2.50 -37.15
N ALA A 99 -34.79 3.32 -36.24
CA ALA A 99 -34.28 4.18 -35.20
C ALA A 99 -35.57 4.71 -34.52
N VAL A 100 -35.39 5.63 -33.58
CA VAL A 100 -36.38 6.64 -33.15
C VAL A 100 -37.62 6.12 -32.40
N ASP A 101 -37.72 6.47 -31.12
CA ASP A 101 -38.51 7.59 -30.59
C ASP A 101 -39.97 7.18 -30.40
N SER A 102 -40.72 7.67 -29.44
CA SER A 102 -40.54 8.78 -28.53
C SER A 102 -41.69 8.67 -27.53
N THR A 103 -41.50 9.31 -26.38
CA THR A 103 -42.47 10.19 -25.68
C THR A 103 -43.96 9.91 -25.88
N ALA A 104 -44.80 9.98 -24.85
CA ALA A 104 -44.94 11.14 -23.98
C ALA A 104 -45.97 10.72 -22.91
N ALA A 105 -45.78 11.11 -21.65
CA ALA A 105 -46.53 12.22 -21.02
C ALA A 105 -48.01 11.87 -20.78
N SER A 106 -48.66 12.17 -19.66
CA SER A 106 -48.51 13.21 -18.65
C SER A 106 -49.41 12.74 -17.48
N LYS A 107 -48.99 12.85 -16.21
CA LYS A 107 -49.46 13.86 -15.22
C LYS A 107 -51.00 13.90 -14.97
N PRO A 108 -51.48 14.44 -13.83
CA PRO A 108 -51.03 14.25 -12.44
C PRO A 108 -52.22 14.25 -11.41
N PHE A 109 -51.88 14.07 -10.12
CA PHE A 109 -52.55 14.61 -8.90
C PHE A 109 -53.97 14.06 -8.56
N LYS A 110 -54.37 13.80 -7.30
CA LYS A 110 -53.95 14.28 -5.98
C LYS A 110 -54.60 13.41 -4.87
N THR A 111 -53.83 13.13 -3.81
CA THR A 111 -54.20 13.07 -2.37
C THR A 111 -55.58 12.55 -1.91
N GLN A 112 -55.60 11.63 -0.94
CA GLN A 112 -55.79 11.94 0.50
C GLN A 112 -55.70 10.68 1.39
N ALA A 113 -55.49 10.92 2.68
CA ALA A 113 -55.07 9.99 3.72
C ALA A 113 -56.23 9.35 4.50
N SER A 114 -55.98 8.20 5.15
CA SER A 114 -56.47 7.87 6.51
C SER A 114 -56.00 6.48 6.95
N SER A 115 -55.48 6.37 8.19
CA SER A 115 -55.19 5.11 8.90
C SER A 115 -56.48 4.48 9.47
N PRO A 116 -56.49 3.19 9.87
CA PRO A 116 -56.28 2.90 11.30
C PRO A 116 -55.56 1.56 11.63
N LYS A 117 -55.17 1.43 12.90
CA LYS A 117 -54.52 0.27 13.54
C LYS A 117 -55.52 -0.86 13.85
N HIS A 118 -55.08 -2.13 13.75
CA HIS A 118 -55.54 -3.23 14.62
C HIS A 118 -54.43 -4.29 14.77
N ALA A 119 -54.51 -5.04 15.86
CA ALA A 119 -53.43 -5.80 16.49
C ALA A 119 -53.43 -7.32 16.18
N LYS A 120 -52.22 -7.91 16.28
CA LYS A 120 -51.81 -9.28 16.66
C LYS A 120 -52.49 -10.50 16.00
N SER A 121 -51.67 -11.31 15.33
CA SER A 121 -51.63 -12.76 15.50
C SER A 121 -50.24 -13.32 15.19
N ASN A 122 -49.70 -14.11 16.12
CA ASN A 122 -48.48 -14.91 15.97
C ASN A 122 -48.67 -15.91 14.83
N ASP A 123 -47.72 -15.95 13.89
CA ASP A 123 -47.52 -17.14 13.09
C ASP A 123 -46.04 -17.51 13.10
N THR A 124 -45.77 -18.71 13.61
CA THR A 124 -44.43 -19.21 13.91
C THR A 124 -44.00 -20.04 12.71
N SER A 125 -43.45 -19.40 11.68
CA SER A 125 -42.80 -20.15 10.60
C SER A 125 -41.46 -20.68 11.11
N THR A 126 -41.49 -21.91 11.63
CA THR A 126 -40.28 -22.69 11.92
C THR A 126 -39.55 -22.94 10.60
N ASN A 127 -38.50 -22.17 10.34
CA ASN A 127 -37.59 -22.41 9.23
C ASN A 127 -36.95 -23.80 9.39
N ALA A 128 -37.04 -24.63 8.35
CA ALA A 128 -36.49 -25.99 8.27
C ALA A 128 -34.96 -26.09 8.54
N PHE A 129 -34.28 -24.97 8.75
CA PHE A 129 -32.87 -24.88 9.16
C PHE A 129 -32.61 -25.07 10.66
N SER A 130 -33.63 -24.97 11.53
CA SER A 130 -33.44 -25.16 12.98
C SER A 130 -33.33 -26.63 13.39
N LEU A 131 -33.83 -27.56 12.57
CA LEU A 131 -33.77 -29.01 12.80
C LEU A 131 -32.45 -29.66 12.36
N LEU A 132 -31.59 -28.94 11.63
CA LEU A 132 -30.31 -29.49 11.14
C LEU A 132 -29.10 -29.19 12.04
N LYS A 133 -29.30 -28.51 13.17
CA LYS A 133 -28.23 -28.21 14.14
C LYS A 133 -28.19 -29.13 15.36
N GLN A 134 -29.11 -30.09 15.44
CA GLN A 134 -29.26 -30.95 16.61
C GLN A 134 -28.97 -32.42 16.28
N ALA A 135 -27.81 -32.67 15.69
CA ALA A 135 -27.20 -34.00 15.68
C ALA A 135 -25.69 -33.85 15.43
N SER A 136 -24.90 -33.91 16.51
CA SER A 136 -23.55 -34.47 16.60
C SER A 136 -22.90 -34.02 17.91
N SER A 137 -23.09 -34.80 18.97
CA SER A 137 -22.24 -34.77 20.15
C SER A 137 -20.97 -35.59 19.91
N SER A 138 -19.86 -35.09 20.48
CA SER A 138 -18.60 -35.76 20.82
C SER A 138 -17.65 -36.21 19.71
N THR A 139 -16.78 -35.29 19.27
CA THR A 139 -15.34 -35.58 19.19
C THR A 139 -14.58 -34.30 19.53
N SER A 140 -13.78 -34.34 20.58
CA SER A 140 -12.93 -33.21 21.01
C SER A 140 -11.76 -33.07 20.04
N THR A 141 -11.98 -32.36 18.94
CA THR A 141 -10.89 -31.82 18.13
C THR A 141 -10.57 -30.45 18.69
N SER A 142 -9.35 -30.24 19.19
CA SER A 142 -8.87 -28.92 19.59
C SER A 142 -8.88 -28.00 18.38
N VAL A 143 -9.96 -27.24 18.21
CA VAL A 143 -10.00 -26.14 17.25
C VAL A 143 -9.07 -25.07 17.80
N GLN A 144 -7.84 -25.05 17.28
CA GLN A 144 -6.95 -23.90 17.41
C GLN A 144 -7.78 -22.65 17.07
N PRO A 145 -7.90 -21.67 17.97
CA PRO A 145 -8.70 -20.49 17.70
C PRO A 145 -8.12 -19.83 16.45
N ARG A 146 -8.91 -19.77 15.37
CA ARG A 146 -8.58 -18.90 14.23
C ARG A 146 -8.45 -17.50 14.81
N ASN A 147 -7.22 -16.99 14.89
CA ASN A 147 -6.96 -15.60 15.24
C ASN A 147 -7.72 -14.72 14.25
N GLN A 148 -8.93 -14.28 14.64
CA GLN A 148 -9.65 -13.31 13.84
C GLN A 148 -8.81 -12.04 13.79
N PRO A 149 -8.64 -11.43 12.61
CA PRO A 149 -7.88 -10.19 12.51
C PRO A 149 -8.55 -9.16 13.41
N GLN A 150 -7.82 -8.74 14.43
CA GLN A 150 -8.34 -7.78 15.40
C GLN A 150 -8.58 -6.44 14.71
N GLY A 151 -9.68 -5.77 15.05
CA GLY A 151 -9.96 -4.42 14.56
C GLY A 151 -8.89 -3.40 15.00
N PRO A 152 -8.77 -2.27 14.27
CA PRO A 152 -7.85 -1.21 14.64
C PRO A 152 -8.27 -0.55 15.97
N ILE A 153 -7.29 -0.12 16.75
CA ILE A 153 -7.49 0.75 17.91
C ILE A 153 -7.62 2.19 17.40
N PHE A 154 -8.75 2.82 17.67
CA PHE A 154 -8.95 4.23 17.32
C PHE A 154 -8.29 5.13 18.36
N LEU A 155 -7.48 6.07 17.88
CA LEU A 155 -6.76 7.04 18.69
C LEU A 155 -7.32 8.43 18.38
N SER A 156 -7.96 9.05 19.37
CA SER A 156 -8.67 10.32 19.21
C SER A 156 -7.93 11.52 19.80
N SER A 157 -6.87 11.29 20.59
CA SER A 157 -6.11 12.34 21.27
C SER A 157 -4.64 11.95 21.45
N GLN A 158 -3.77 12.93 21.71
CA GLN A 158 -2.36 12.66 22.01
C GLN A 158 -2.20 11.71 23.21
N ALA A 159 -2.97 11.90 24.29
CA ALA A 159 -2.94 11.01 25.44
C ALA A 159 -3.26 9.54 25.09
N SER A 160 -4.15 9.29 24.12
CA SER A 160 -4.44 7.92 23.66
C SER A 160 -3.30 7.31 22.85
N ILE A 161 -2.54 8.14 22.12
CA ILE A 161 -1.34 7.75 21.38
C ILE A 161 -0.21 7.40 22.37
N ASP A 162 0.00 8.26 23.36
CA ASP A 162 1.04 8.11 24.39
C ASP A 162 0.78 6.85 25.25
N ALA A 163 -0.48 6.57 25.58
CA ALA A 163 -0.88 5.36 26.30
C ALA A 163 -0.54 4.05 25.57
N GLN A 164 -0.35 4.12 24.25
CA GLN A 164 0.09 2.99 23.41
C GLN A 164 1.60 3.07 23.09
N SER A 165 2.32 4.05 23.63
CA SER A 165 3.76 4.28 23.41
C SER A 165 4.13 4.35 21.92
N LEU A 166 3.25 4.96 21.11
CA LEU A 166 3.47 5.10 19.68
C LEU A 166 4.37 6.31 19.38
N PRO A 167 5.28 6.21 18.40
CA PRO A 167 6.14 7.31 17.98
C PRO A 167 5.37 8.28 17.06
N LEU A 168 4.24 8.79 17.53
CA LEU A 168 3.40 9.75 16.82
C LEU A 168 3.08 10.95 17.72
N SER A 169 3.12 12.15 17.15
CA SER A 169 2.68 13.37 17.82
C SER A 169 1.74 14.15 16.90
N VAL A 170 0.57 14.56 17.38
CA VAL A 170 -0.47 15.20 16.57
C VAL A 170 -0.78 16.61 17.06
N PHE A 171 -0.74 17.57 16.14
CA PHE A 171 -1.03 18.98 16.39
C PHE A 171 -2.25 19.40 15.58
N ALA A 172 -3.24 19.97 16.27
CA ALA A 172 -4.43 20.52 15.63
C ALA A 172 -4.20 21.97 15.22
N GLN A 173 -4.57 22.31 13.98
CA GLN A 173 -4.48 23.65 13.43
C GLN A 173 -3.07 24.30 13.53
N PRO A 174 -2.01 23.64 13.01
CA PRO A 174 -0.63 24.15 13.09
C PRO A 174 -0.43 25.45 12.28
N LEU A 175 -1.23 25.68 11.24
CA LEU A 175 -1.15 26.87 10.40
C LEU A 175 -2.32 27.83 10.71
N PRO A 176 -2.15 29.15 10.49
CA PRO A 176 -3.27 30.08 10.42
C PRO A 176 -4.36 29.57 9.46
N PRO A 177 -5.66 29.64 9.83
CA PRO A 177 -6.74 29.08 9.00
C PRO A 177 -6.81 29.62 7.56
N SER A 178 -6.43 30.89 7.38
CA SER A 178 -6.35 31.54 6.06
C SER A 178 -5.23 30.95 5.21
N LEU A 179 -4.05 30.76 5.79
CA LEU A 179 -2.90 30.13 5.16
C LEU A 179 -3.19 28.67 4.78
N ALA A 180 -3.81 27.90 5.69
CA ALA A 180 -4.19 26.51 5.43
C ALA A 180 -5.18 26.36 4.26
N SER A 181 -6.16 27.28 4.16
CA SER A 181 -7.12 27.31 3.06
C SER A 181 -6.44 27.70 1.73
N ALA A 182 -5.62 28.76 1.73
CA ALA A 182 -4.89 29.21 0.55
C ALA A 182 -3.93 28.12 0.03
N LEU A 183 -3.15 27.50 0.92
CA LEU A 183 -2.24 26.40 0.59
C LEU A 183 -2.99 25.20 0.01
N TYR A 184 -4.13 24.83 0.60
CA TYR A 184 -4.98 23.76 0.07
C TYR A 184 -5.45 24.07 -1.36
N LEU A 185 -5.98 25.27 -1.60
CA LEU A 185 -6.48 25.65 -2.93
C LEU A 185 -5.36 25.72 -3.98
N LEU A 186 -4.20 26.28 -3.64
CA LEU A 186 -3.03 26.32 -4.52
C LEU A 186 -2.49 24.92 -4.84
N MET A 187 -2.42 24.04 -3.83
CA MET A 187 -2.03 22.65 -4.06
C MET A 187 -3.06 21.88 -4.88
N MET A 188 -4.36 22.15 -4.71
CA MET A 188 -5.40 21.58 -5.56
C MET A 188 -5.21 21.99 -7.03
N GLU A 189 -4.87 23.26 -7.29
CA GLU A 189 -4.54 23.74 -8.64
C GLU A 189 -3.28 23.06 -9.20
N GLU A 190 -2.19 23.03 -8.42
CA GLU A 190 -0.95 22.37 -8.80
C GLU A 190 -1.15 20.86 -9.05
N SER A 191 -2.04 20.22 -8.29
CA SER A 191 -2.30 18.78 -8.39
C SER A 191 -2.92 18.34 -9.70
N LYS A 192 -3.48 19.27 -10.49
CA LYS A 192 -3.97 18.96 -11.84
C LYS A 192 -2.84 18.48 -12.77
N LYS A 193 -1.59 18.83 -12.45
CA LYS A 193 -0.39 18.44 -13.21
C LYS A 193 0.32 17.22 -12.61
N TRP A 194 -0.17 16.68 -11.49
CA TRP A 194 0.45 15.52 -10.84
C TRP A 194 0.04 14.23 -11.55
N ASP A 195 0.95 13.25 -11.60
CA ASP A 195 0.65 11.91 -12.11
C ASP A 195 0.64 10.92 -10.94
N ASN A 196 0.14 9.72 -11.18
CA ASN A 196 0.24 8.64 -10.22
C ASN A 196 1.51 7.82 -10.47
N ASN A 197 2.15 7.40 -9.38
CA ASN A 197 3.34 6.57 -9.42
C ASN A 197 3.03 5.22 -10.07
N ARG A 198 3.94 4.77 -10.93
CA ARG A 198 3.91 3.44 -11.54
C ARG A 198 4.93 2.57 -10.82
N PHE A 199 4.55 1.36 -10.49
CA PHE A 199 5.40 0.39 -9.82
C PHE A 199 5.01 -1.02 -10.26
N TYR A 200 5.86 -1.99 -9.99
CA TYR A 200 5.58 -3.40 -10.28
C TYR A 200 5.26 -4.15 -8.99
N ILE A 201 4.18 -4.92 -8.97
CA ILE A 201 3.87 -5.89 -7.93
C ILE A 201 3.86 -7.26 -8.58
N ALA A 202 4.74 -8.17 -8.13
CA ALA A 202 4.84 -9.54 -8.65
C ALA A 202 4.91 -9.58 -10.19
N GLY A 203 5.77 -8.73 -10.78
CA GLY A 203 5.96 -8.61 -12.23
C GLY A 203 4.85 -7.88 -12.98
N LYS A 204 3.75 -7.48 -12.32
CA LYS A 204 2.63 -6.74 -12.96
C LYS A 204 2.75 -5.25 -12.71
N ALA A 205 2.68 -4.47 -13.79
CA ALA A 205 2.62 -3.02 -13.69
C ALA A 205 1.33 -2.57 -13.00
N ALA A 206 1.46 -1.72 -11.99
CA ALA A 206 0.38 -1.13 -11.23
C ALA A 206 0.58 0.38 -11.12
N LYS A 207 -0.52 1.10 -10.88
CA LYS A 207 -0.56 2.57 -10.76
C LYS A 207 -1.12 2.94 -9.40
N SER A 208 -0.53 3.92 -8.71
CA SER A 208 -1.03 4.35 -7.41
C SER A 208 -2.43 4.95 -7.54
N PRO A 209 -3.37 4.69 -6.61
CA PRO A 209 -4.72 5.24 -6.68
C PRO A 209 -4.80 6.69 -6.18
N HIS A 210 -3.65 7.35 -5.98
CA HIS A 210 -3.49 8.77 -5.65
C HIS A 210 -2.45 9.38 -6.58
N THR A 211 -2.53 10.69 -6.83
CA THR A 211 -1.50 11.43 -7.58
C THR A 211 -0.51 12.06 -6.62
N THR A 212 0.72 12.28 -7.09
CA THR A 212 1.80 12.78 -6.25
C THR A 212 2.71 13.74 -7.00
N SER A 213 3.41 14.59 -6.26
CA SER A 213 4.50 15.41 -6.77
C SER A 213 5.49 15.70 -5.67
N PHE A 214 6.70 16.07 -6.05
CA PHE A 214 7.81 16.31 -5.13
C PHE A 214 8.30 17.74 -5.25
N TYR A 215 8.57 18.35 -4.11
CA TYR A 215 9.04 19.72 -4.01
C TYR A 215 10.28 19.82 -3.12
N ALA A 216 11.14 20.79 -3.38
CA ALA A 216 12.32 21.11 -2.58
C ALA A 216 12.47 22.63 -2.39
N ARG A 217 13.09 23.05 -1.28
CA ARG A 217 13.52 24.44 -1.10
C ARG A 217 14.64 24.78 -2.10
N ARG A 218 14.87 26.06 -2.45
CA ARG A 218 15.92 26.41 -3.43
C ARG A 218 17.34 26.05 -2.97
N GLU A 219 17.60 26.15 -1.67
CA GLU A 219 18.87 25.76 -1.03
C GLU A 219 18.76 24.38 -0.38
N GLY A 220 17.61 23.72 -0.52
CA GLY A 220 17.33 22.40 0.03
C GLY A 220 17.14 21.39 -1.09
N GLY A 221 17.23 20.11 -0.75
CA GLY A 221 17.02 19.05 -1.73
C GLY A 221 18.17 18.07 -1.81
N TYR A 222 18.03 17.18 -2.77
CA TYR A 222 19.17 16.50 -3.37
C TYR A 222 20.10 17.61 -3.88
N GLY A 223 21.40 17.56 -3.64
CA GLY A 223 22.33 18.29 -4.51
C GLY A 223 22.13 17.84 -5.98
N ASN A 224 23.19 17.83 -6.79
CA ASN A 224 23.11 17.20 -8.13
C ASN A 224 22.89 15.65 -8.10
N GLY A 225 22.38 15.09 -7.00
CA GLY A 225 22.15 13.66 -6.78
C GLY A 225 20.81 13.16 -7.31
N ARG A 226 20.81 11.92 -7.82
CA ARG A 226 19.64 11.23 -8.39
C ARG A 226 18.78 10.64 -7.28
N TYR A 227 17.48 10.95 -7.27
CA TYR A 227 16.54 10.39 -6.29
C TYR A 227 15.86 9.15 -6.82
N PHE A 228 15.73 8.11 -6.02
CA PHE A 228 14.98 6.91 -6.37
C PHE A 228 13.82 6.70 -5.38
N TYR A 229 12.62 6.49 -5.90
CA TYR A 229 11.46 6.04 -5.12
C TYR A 229 10.94 4.74 -5.74
N ALA A 230 10.81 3.69 -4.91
CA ALA A 230 10.41 2.36 -5.36
C ALA A 230 11.22 1.84 -6.57
N GLY A 231 12.53 2.14 -6.60
CA GLY A 231 13.45 1.72 -7.67
C GLY A 231 13.44 2.60 -8.92
N MET A 232 12.56 3.62 -9.00
CA MET A 232 12.47 4.52 -10.14
C MET A 232 13.12 5.87 -9.83
N GLU A 233 14.00 6.32 -10.72
CA GLU A 233 14.57 7.67 -10.64
C GLU A 233 13.46 8.71 -10.79
N GLN A 234 13.47 9.70 -9.90
CA GLN A 234 12.55 10.82 -9.95
C GLN A 234 13.25 12.00 -10.65
N GLY A 235 12.48 12.75 -11.45
CA GLY A 235 12.94 13.98 -12.08
C GLY A 235 13.25 15.09 -11.06
N PRO A 236 13.80 16.23 -11.51
CA PRO A 236 14.17 17.34 -10.62
C PRO A 236 12.95 17.82 -9.82
N ALA A 237 13.16 18.03 -8.52
CA ALA A 237 12.14 18.52 -7.60
C ALA A 237 11.66 19.91 -8.02
N LYS A 238 10.34 20.17 -7.90
CA LYS A 238 9.81 21.53 -8.07
C LYS A 238 10.24 22.41 -6.90
N ASN A 239 10.53 23.68 -7.15
CA ASN A 239 10.82 24.61 -6.06
C ASN A 239 9.58 24.87 -5.21
N TYR A 240 9.80 25.15 -3.93
CA TYR A 240 8.75 25.69 -3.05
C TYR A 240 8.24 27.02 -3.61
N PHE A 241 6.92 27.13 -3.73
CA PHE A 241 6.25 28.40 -3.99
C PHE A 241 6.00 29.13 -2.67
N PRO A 242 5.80 30.46 -2.67
CA PRO A 242 5.83 31.28 -1.45
C PRO A 242 4.94 30.77 -0.31
N VAL A 243 3.71 30.36 -0.62
CA VAL A 243 2.76 29.86 0.39
C VAL A 243 3.17 28.49 0.95
N LEU A 244 3.81 27.63 0.16
CA LEU A 244 4.39 26.37 0.65
C LEU A 244 5.61 26.63 1.53
N GLU A 245 6.44 27.61 1.17
CA GLU A 245 7.62 28.01 1.95
C GLU A 245 7.24 28.55 3.33
N GLU A 246 6.20 29.39 3.39
CA GLU A 246 5.65 29.92 4.65
C GLU A 246 5.15 28.78 5.55
N ALA A 247 4.35 27.85 5.00
CA ALA A 247 3.87 26.70 5.74
C ALA A 247 4.99 25.75 6.19
N ALA A 248 6.00 25.53 5.34
CA ALA A 248 7.17 24.72 5.67
C ALA A 248 7.96 25.32 6.84
N SER A 249 8.08 26.66 6.89
CA SER A 249 8.76 27.38 7.96
C SER A 249 8.04 27.22 9.30
N LEU A 250 6.71 27.39 9.32
CA LEU A 250 5.90 27.16 10.53
C LEU A 250 5.98 25.70 11.01
N VAL A 251 5.90 24.74 10.09
CA VAL A 251 6.07 23.32 10.43
C VAL A 251 7.47 23.04 10.96
N GLU A 252 8.50 23.65 10.39
CA GLU A 252 9.87 23.52 10.87
C GLU A 252 10.03 24.02 12.31
N ASP A 253 9.45 25.17 12.66
CA ASP A 253 9.49 25.69 14.02
C ASP A 253 8.78 24.76 15.00
N ILE A 254 7.57 24.28 14.66
CA ILE A 254 6.82 23.31 15.49
C ILE A 254 7.62 22.02 15.71
N VAL A 255 8.23 21.48 14.65
CA VAL A 255 9.02 20.24 14.74
C VAL A 255 10.24 20.47 15.63
N ASN A 256 10.95 21.58 15.48
CA ASN A 256 12.13 21.84 16.29
C ASN A 256 11.79 22.10 17.76
N GLU A 257 10.68 22.78 18.06
CA GLU A 257 10.19 22.94 19.43
C GLU A 257 9.85 21.58 20.05
N HIS A 258 9.10 20.72 19.33
CA HIS A 258 8.79 19.36 19.77
C HIS A 258 10.06 18.53 20.05
N LEU A 259 11.05 18.60 19.16
CA LEU A 259 12.31 17.88 19.30
C LEU A 259 13.21 18.41 20.43
N GLN A 260 12.97 19.62 20.95
CA GLN A 260 13.68 20.16 22.11
C GLN A 260 13.08 19.68 23.44
N GLN A 261 11.80 19.31 23.44
CA GLN A 261 11.08 18.88 24.65
C GLN A 261 11.38 17.42 25.06
N ARG A 262 12.08 16.66 24.21
CA ARG A 262 12.41 15.26 24.47
C ARG A 262 13.89 14.96 24.36
N GLN A 263 14.31 13.90 25.03
CA GLN A 263 15.62 13.32 24.80
C GLN A 263 15.68 12.72 23.39
N ARG A 264 16.76 13.02 22.66
CA ARG A 264 17.03 12.46 21.33
C ARG A 264 17.77 11.13 21.44
N TYR A 265 17.54 10.25 20.48
CA TYR A 265 18.27 8.99 20.39
C TYR A 265 19.73 9.24 19.93
N PRO A 266 20.70 8.38 20.27
CA PRO A 266 22.11 8.61 19.93
C PRO A 266 22.40 8.80 18.43
N LEU A 267 21.64 8.17 17.54
CA LEU A 267 21.80 8.27 16.08
C LEU A 267 20.79 9.22 15.41
N GLU A 268 19.91 9.83 16.21
CA GLU A 268 19.01 10.86 15.74
C GLU A 268 19.81 12.14 15.42
N TRP A 269 19.37 12.89 14.41
CA TRP A 269 20.02 14.15 14.05
C TRP A 269 20.04 15.10 15.27
N ALA A 270 21.22 15.55 15.68
CA ALA A 270 21.38 16.42 16.85
C ALA A 270 21.10 17.90 16.54
N GLY A 271 21.19 18.30 15.27
CA GLY A 271 21.02 19.70 14.85
C GLY A 271 19.55 20.11 14.68
N ARG A 272 19.37 21.30 14.11
CA ARG A 272 18.04 21.80 13.70
C ARG A 272 17.50 20.93 12.56
N TRP A 273 16.27 20.45 12.70
CA TRP A 273 15.53 19.76 11.64
C TRP A 273 15.11 20.78 10.57
N ARG A 274 15.20 20.44 9.29
CA ARG A 274 14.82 21.33 8.17
C ARG A 274 13.78 20.68 7.27
N ALA A 275 12.71 21.40 6.95
CA ALA A 275 11.73 20.99 5.95
C ALA A 275 12.26 21.24 4.52
N ASN A 276 13.41 20.65 4.17
CA ASN A 276 14.12 20.96 2.93
C ASN A 276 13.52 20.30 1.69
N VAL A 277 12.74 19.23 1.88
CA VAL A 277 11.96 18.59 0.83
C VAL A 277 10.59 18.15 1.31
N CYS A 278 9.63 18.02 0.40
CA CYS A 278 8.36 17.40 0.71
C CYS A 278 7.78 16.61 -0.48
N GLY A 279 7.12 15.50 -0.16
CA GLY A 279 6.22 14.83 -1.09
C GLY A 279 4.78 15.28 -0.85
N ALA A 280 4.08 15.69 -1.89
CA ALA A 280 2.68 16.06 -1.83
C ALA A 280 1.82 14.99 -2.50
N ASN A 281 0.75 14.55 -1.83
CA ASN A 281 -0.15 13.51 -2.31
C ASN A 281 -1.58 14.03 -2.35
N ARG A 282 -2.28 13.81 -3.47
CA ARG A 282 -3.71 14.11 -3.60
C ARG A 282 -4.49 12.80 -3.60
N TYR A 283 -5.39 12.69 -2.63
CA TYR A 283 -6.35 11.60 -2.54
C TYR A 283 -7.71 12.13 -2.99
N ASP A 284 -8.18 11.68 -4.14
CA ASP A 284 -9.44 12.14 -4.71
C ASP A 284 -10.58 11.17 -4.36
N GLY A 285 -11.34 11.54 -3.33
CA GLY A 285 -12.43 10.73 -2.82
C GLY A 285 -11.99 9.51 -2.01
N ALA A 286 -12.98 8.67 -1.68
CA ALA A 286 -12.82 7.61 -0.69
C ALA A 286 -12.05 6.38 -1.22
N LYS A 287 -11.92 6.24 -2.55
CA LYS A 287 -11.20 5.14 -3.21
C LYS A 287 -9.70 5.38 -3.35
N SER A 288 -9.25 6.63 -3.30
CA SER A 288 -7.81 6.94 -3.28
C SER A 288 -7.19 6.48 -1.98
N SER A 289 -6.04 5.82 -2.07
CA SER A 289 -5.34 5.21 -0.92
C SER A 289 -3.83 5.13 -1.17
N VAL A 290 -3.08 4.82 -0.13
CA VAL A 290 -1.69 4.35 -0.24
C VAL A 290 -1.55 3.11 0.63
N GLY A 291 -0.97 2.04 0.08
CA GLY A 291 -0.83 0.76 0.80
C GLY A 291 0.07 0.86 2.02
N TRP A 292 0.20 -0.24 2.77
CA TRP A 292 1.11 -0.32 3.91
C TRP A 292 2.57 -0.15 3.46
N HIS A 293 3.24 0.87 3.99
CA HIS A 293 4.65 1.16 3.71
C HIS A 293 5.34 1.82 4.91
N ALA A 294 6.65 1.86 4.89
CA ALA A 294 7.45 2.77 5.72
C ALA A 294 8.27 3.64 4.77
N ASP A 295 8.57 4.87 5.18
CA ASP A 295 9.39 5.77 4.37
C ASP A 295 10.82 5.23 4.30
N GLN A 296 11.42 5.30 3.09
CA GLN A 296 12.79 4.82 2.88
C GLN A 296 13.80 5.71 3.61
N LEU A 297 14.61 5.10 4.47
CA LEU A 297 15.53 5.82 5.36
C LEU A 297 16.81 6.32 4.69
N THR A 298 17.10 5.91 3.45
CA THR A 298 18.40 6.13 2.77
C THR A 298 18.91 7.56 2.87
N TYR A 299 18.07 8.55 2.56
CA TYR A 299 18.43 9.98 2.60
C TYR A 299 17.98 10.68 3.90
N LEU A 300 17.17 10.00 4.70
CA LEU A 300 16.59 10.54 5.93
C LEU A 300 17.47 10.29 7.15
N GLY A 301 18.36 9.29 7.06
CA GLY A 301 19.12 8.76 8.18
C GLY A 301 18.25 7.98 9.18
N PRO A 302 18.88 7.32 10.17
CA PRO A 302 18.18 6.59 11.22
C PRO A 302 17.44 7.54 12.17
N TYR A 303 16.39 7.04 12.84
CA TYR A 303 15.61 7.78 13.83
C TYR A 303 15.12 9.12 13.31
N THR A 304 14.73 9.16 12.03
CA THR A 304 14.27 10.39 11.38
C THR A 304 12.91 10.83 11.93
N THR A 305 12.69 12.14 11.93
CA THR A 305 11.37 12.73 12.18
C THR A 305 10.78 13.21 10.86
N ILE A 306 9.55 12.79 10.57
CA ILE A 306 8.81 13.16 9.36
C ILE A 306 7.54 13.91 9.77
N ALA A 307 7.25 15.02 9.10
CA ALA A 307 6.12 15.89 9.42
C ALA A 307 5.06 15.83 8.31
N SER A 308 3.87 15.30 8.61
CA SER A 308 2.79 15.12 7.63
C SER A 308 1.63 16.07 7.89
N LEU A 309 1.50 17.11 7.07
CA LEU A 309 0.41 18.08 7.11
C LEU A 309 -0.76 17.60 6.24
N SER A 310 -1.95 17.52 6.83
CA SER A 310 -3.19 17.14 6.14
C SER A 310 -4.07 18.37 5.89
N LEU A 311 -4.52 18.54 4.65
CA LEU A 311 -5.38 19.63 4.23
C LEU A 311 -6.56 19.09 3.41
N GLY A 312 -7.76 19.55 3.73
CA GLY A 312 -8.97 19.25 2.96
C GLY A 312 -9.82 18.18 3.63
N THR A 313 -10.38 17.27 2.85
CA THR A 313 -11.23 16.21 3.37
C THR A 313 -10.52 15.35 4.41
N THR A 314 -11.17 15.13 5.55
CA THR A 314 -10.70 14.27 6.64
C THR A 314 -10.51 12.84 6.16
N ARG A 315 -9.38 12.20 6.52
CA ARG A 315 -9.07 10.81 6.15
C ARG A 315 -8.47 10.05 7.32
N SER A 316 -8.70 8.74 7.33
CA SER A 316 -8.02 7.83 8.25
C SER A 316 -6.54 7.69 7.88
N PHE A 317 -5.69 7.66 8.89
CA PHE A 317 -4.29 7.28 8.81
C PHE A 317 -4.09 6.11 9.76
N ARG A 318 -3.55 4.99 9.28
CA ARG A 318 -3.32 3.82 10.12
C ARG A 318 -1.85 3.53 10.27
N LEU A 319 -1.48 3.08 11.46
CA LEU A 319 -0.16 2.61 11.83
C LEU A 319 -0.27 1.13 12.25
N ARG A 320 0.64 0.29 11.79
CA ARG A 320 0.68 -1.14 12.15
C ARG A 320 2.11 -1.53 12.46
N GLU A 321 2.29 -2.22 13.57
CA GLU A 321 3.58 -2.76 13.98
C GLU A 321 4.12 -3.71 12.88
N THR A 322 5.38 -3.54 12.54
CA THR A 322 6.09 -4.46 11.66
C THR A 322 6.58 -5.62 12.52
N PRO A 323 6.10 -6.86 12.29
CA PRO A 323 6.63 -8.01 13.01
C PRO A 323 8.12 -8.17 12.69
N VAL A 324 8.89 -8.60 13.67
CA VAL A 324 10.30 -8.95 13.46
C VAL A 324 10.33 -10.08 12.42
N SER A 325 11.12 -9.89 11.36
CA SER A 325 11.19 -10.83 10.23
C SER A 325 11.67 -12.21 10.66
N ASP A 326 12.47 -12.27 11.72
CA ASP A 326 12.88 -13.52 12.35
C ASP A 326 12.16 -13.68 13.71
N ARG A 327 11.43 -14.80 13.84
CA ARG A 327 10.67 -15.15 15.05
C ARG A 327 11.57 -15.43 16.25
N ALA A 328 12.83 -15.80 16.06
CA ALA A 328 13.78 -15.96 17.16
C ALA A 328 14.03 -14.63 17.90
N PHE A 329 13.79 -13.51 17.23
CA PHE A 329 13.93 -12.16 17.79
C PHE A 329 12.58 -11.50 18.11
N ALA A 330 11.46 -12.25 18.02
CA ALA A 330 10.16 -11.76 18.45
C ALA A 330 10.14 -11.65 19.97
N VAL A 331 10.32 -10.43 20.49
CA VAL A 331 10.37 -10.15 21.94
C VAL A 331 9.04 -10.44 22.65
N ASN A 332 7.93 -10.55 21.91
CA ASN A 332 6.60 -10.84 22.46
C ASN A 332 5.76 -11.70 21.50
N ASP A 333 5.07 -12.72 22.03
CA ASP A 333 4.09 -13.55 21.30
C ASP A 333 2.78 -12.82 20.93
N LYS A 334 2.74 -11.49 21.08
CA LYS A 334 1.54 -10.70 20.79
C LYS A 334 1.39 -10.49 19.28
N PRO A 335 0.18 -10.67 18.73
CA PRO A 335 -0.06 -10.36 17.32
C PRO A 335 0.12 -8.85 17.07
N PRO A 336 0.65 -8.44 15.90
CA PRO A 336 0.85 -7.03 15.57
C PRO A 336 -0.46 -6.26 15.68
N ARG A 337 -0.44 -5.13 16.40
CA ARG A 337 -1.62 -4.25 16.51
C ARG A 337 -1.67 -3.23 15.39
N THR A 338 -2.89 -2.85 15.03
CA THR A 338 -3.17 -1.74 14.11
C THR A 338 -3.84 -0.62 14.88
N PHE A 339 -3.39 0.60 14.64
CA PHE A 339 -3.88 1.83 15.23
C PHE A 339 -4.41 2.73 14.12
N GLU A 340 -5.45 3.50 14.39
CA GLU A 340 -6.09 4.41 13.43
C GLU A 340 -6.28 5.79 14.04
N LEU A 341 -5.81 6.81 13.30
CA LEU A 341 -5.98 8.22 13.60
C LEU A 341 -6.84 8.87 12.52
N THR A 342 -7.70 9.80 12.90
CA THR A 342 -8.48 10.59 11.96
C THR A 342 -7.80 11.95 11.77
N LEU A 343 -7.23 12.18 10.58
CA LEU A 343 -6.53 13.43 10.26
C LEU A 343 -7.45 14.37 9.47
N SER A 344 -7.90 15.43 10.14
CA SER A 344 -8.77 16.47 9.58
C SER A 344 -8.00 17.59 8.87
N HIS A 345 -8.72 18.53 8.25
CA HIS A 345 -8.11 19.72 7.64
C HIS A 345 -7.25 20.47 8.65
N ASN A 346 -6.03 20.83 8.24
CA ASN A 346 -5.05 21.54 9.04
C ASN A 346 -4.71 20.74 10.30
N SER A 347 -4.32 19.47 10.13
CA SER A 347 -3.72 18.66 11.18
C SER A 347 -2.30 18.27 10.77
N LEU A 348 -1.36 18.35 11.72
CA LEU A 348 0.02 17.91 11.53
C LEU A 348 0.24 16.66 12.36
N CYS A 349 0.65 15.58 11.70
CA CYS A 349 1.07 14.34 12.32
C CYS A 349 2.58 14.20 12.17
N LEU A 350 3.31 14.23 13.27
CA LEU A 350 4.73 13.92 13.32
C LEU A 350 4.88 12.41 13.51
N MET A 351 5.66 11.80 12.62
CA MET A 351 6.18 10.45 12.79
C MET A 351 7.57 10.60 13.39
N ASP A 352 7.66 10.39 14.70
CA ASP A 352 8.87 10.56 15.50
C ASP A 352 9.89 9.43 15.26
N ALA A 353 11.07 9.59 15.83
CA ALA A 353 12.14 8.60 15.83
C ALA A 353 11.64 7.18 16.19
N GLY A 354 12.02 6.19 15.38
CA GLY A 354 11.61 4.80 15.55
C GLY A 354 10.28 4.45 14.89
N CYS A 355 9.57 5.41 14.28
CA CYS A 355 8.31 5.15 13.57
C CYS A 355 8.54 4.32 12.30
N GLN A 356 9.48 4.72 11.44
CA GLN A 356 9.68 4.04 10.14
C GLN A 356 10.36 2.67 10.30
N GLU A 357 11.12 2.50 11.38
CA GLU A 357 11.83 1.27 11.71
C GLU A 357 10.88 0.19 12.25
N ARG A 358 9.91 0.59 13.09
CA ARG A 358 9.04 -0.35 13.82
C ARG A 358 7.63 -0.47 13.27
N PHE A 359 7.19 0.45 12.42
CA PHE A 359 5.81 0.50 11.96
C PHE A 359 5.72 0.73 10.45
N LYS A 360 4.67 0.16 9.85
CA LYS A 360 4.18 0.56 8.53
C LYS A 360 2.94 1.40 8.70
N HIS A 361 2.73 2.35 7.80
CA HIS A 361 1.57 3.21 7.78
C HIS A 361 0.83 3.17 6.43
N THR A 362 -0.43 3.61 6.43
CA THR A 362 -1.30 3.61 5.25
C THR A 362 -2.39 4.69 5.37
N VAL A 363 -2.85 5.18 4.22
CA VAL A 363 -4.14 5.86 4.10
C VAL A 363 -5.08 4.87 3.40
N PRO A 364 -5.98 4.19 4.14
CA PRO A 364 -6.84 3.16 3.56
C PRO A 364 -7.96 3.78 2.71
N THR A 365 -8.58 2.95 1.88
CA THR A 365 -9.87 3.30 1.27
C THR A 365 -10.94 3.38 2.35
N GLN A 366 -11.93 4.25 2.14
CA GLN A 366 -13.05 4.44 3.06
C GLN A 366 -14.37 4.23 2.32
N LYS A 367 -15.41 3.81 3.05
CA LYS A 367 -16.76 3.67 2.48
C LYS A 367 -17.43 5.03 2.29
N ALA A 368 -17.18 5.95 3.20
CA ALA A 368 -17.71 7.31 3.22
C ALA A 368 -16.62 8.27 3.72
N ILE A 369 -16.72 9.52 3.28
CA ILE A 369 -15.85 10.64 3.67
C ILE A 369 -16.70 11.90 3.74
N ASP A 370 -16.29 12.84 4.58
CA ASP A 370 -16.96 14.13 4.71
C ASP A 370 -16.54 15.10 3.58
N LEU A 371 -17.40 16.08 3.32
CA LEU A 371 -17.08 17.17 2.41
C LEU A 371 -16.30 18.26 3.13
N TYR A 372 -15.23 18.75 2.49
CA TYR A 372 -14.49 19.91 2.95
C TYR A 372 -14.89 21.15 2.14
N ARG A 373 -14.98 22.31 2.82
CA ARG A 373 -15.24 23.62 2.22
C ARG A 373 -14.19 24.61 2.73
N ALA A 374 -13.40 25.17 1.80
CA ALA A 374 -12.39 26.16 2.15
C ALA A 374 -13.08 27.46 2.60
N ARG A 375 -12.62 28.02 3.73
CA ARG A 375 -13.20 29.24 4.32
C ARG A 375 -12.55 30.52 3.81
N PHE A 376 -11.34 30.43 3.28
CA PHE A 376 -10.59 31.54 2.71
C PHE A 376 -10.13 31.21 1.29
N ASP A 377 -9.97 32.24 0.46
CA ASP A 377 -9.48 32.12 -0.91
C ASP A 377 -7.94 32.02 -0.97
N ILE A 378 -7.40 31.93 -2.20
CA ILE A 378 -5.95 31.86 -2.44
C ILE A 378 -5.18 33.11 -1.96
N ASN A 379 -5.88 34.24 -1.82
CA ASN A 379 -5.33 35.50 -1.32
C ASN A 379 -5.60 35.68 0.18
N GLN A 380 -6.01 34.61 0.88
CA GLN A 380 -6.30 34.60 2.31
C GLN A 380 -7.52 35.45 2.74
N ASN A 381 -8.38 35.84 1.82
CA ASN A 381 -9.61 36.57 2.14
C ASN A 381 -10.77 35.61 2.48
N PRO A 382 -11.67 35.95 3.43
CA PRO A 382 -12.83 35.12 3.74
C PRO A 382 -13.75 34.91 2.53
N ILE A 383 -14.22 33.68 2.34
CA ILE A 383 -15.22 33.30 1.33
C ILE A 383 -16.59 33.21 2.00
N ALA A 384 -17.57 33.93 1.45
CA ALA A 384 -18.96 33.83 1.89
C ALA A 384 -19.47 32.38 1.80
N GLU A 385 -20.20 31.90 2.82
CA GLU A 385 -20.59 30.49 2.98
C GLU A 385 -21.25 29.88 1.73
N HIS A 386 -22.16 30.61 1.08
CA HIS A 386 -22.85 30.18 -0.13
C HIS A 386 -21.93 30.04 -1.37
N LYS A 387 -20.72 30.63 -1.34
CA LYS A 387 -19.70 30.53 -2.41
C LYS A 387 -18.64 29.47 -2.12
N GLN A 388 -18.66 28.84 -0.95
CA GLN A 388 -17.65 27.85 -0.58
C GLN A 388 -17.90 26.52 -1.31
N ALA A 389 -17.03 26.20 -2.28
CA ALA A 389 -17.11 24.96 -3.04
C ALA A 389 -16.83 23.74 -2.13
N ALA A 390 -17.65 22.70 -2.28
CA ALA A 390 -17.41 21.42 -1.63
C ALA A 390 -16.32 20.63 -2.36
N SER A 391 -15.48 19.95 -1.60
CA SER A 391 -14.46 19.04 -2.09
C SER A 391 -14.49 17.73 -1.32
N THR A 392 -14.21 16.63 -2.02
CA THR A 392 -13.94 15.29 -1.48
C THR A 392 -12.45 14.95 -1.48
N SER A 393 -11.61 15.88 -1.93
CA SER A 393 -10.17 15.70 -2.07
C SER A 393 -9.42 16.07 -0.79
N ARG A 394 -8.40 15.27 -0.46
CA ARG A 394 -7.38 15.57 0.56
C ARG A 394 -6.04 15.82 -0.12
N ILE A 395 -5.39 16.91 0.26
CA ILE A 395 -3.97 17.12 0.03
C ILE A 395 -3.21 16.73 1.30
N ASN A 396 -2.16 15.95 1.15
CA ASN A 396 -1.21 15.67 2.21
C ASN A 396 0.17 16.13 1.78
N ILE A 397 0.85 16.89 2.62
CA ILE A 397 2.21 17.35 2.39
C ILE A 397 3.09 16.72 3.46
N THR A 398 3.98 15.81 3.04
CA THR A 398 4.92 15.12 3.93
C THR A 398 6.28 15.79 3.80
N PHE A 399 6.57 16.69 4.74
CA PHE A 399 7.86 17.34 4.89
C PHE A 399 8.88 16.38 5.50
N ARG A 400 10.08 16.40 4.93
CA ARG A 400 11.18 15.54 5.32
C ARG A 400 12.45 16.35 5.39
N PHE A 401 13.35 15.92 6.26
CA PHE A 401 14.70 16.45 6.33
C PHE A 401 15.67 15.47 5.68
N TYR A 402 16.14 15.82 4.49
CA TYR A 402 17.18 15.07 3.80
C TYR A 402 18.52 15.58 4.31
N ARG A 403 19.29 14.68 4.93
CA ARG A 403 20.57 15.05 5.54
C ARG A 403 21.60 15.20 4.43
N GLU A 404 22.41 16.26 4.52
CA GLU A 404 23.62 16.36 3.72
C GLU A 404 24.58 15.24 4.14
N ALA A 405 25.26 14.64 3.16
CA ALA A 405 26.15 13.51 3.36
C ALA A 405 27.43 13.89 4.13
#